data_AF-A0A087CAJ8-F1
#
_entry.id   AF-A0A087CAJ8-F1
#
_cell.length_a   1.000
_cell.length_b   1.000
_cell.length_c   1.000
_cell.angle_alpha   90.00
_cell.angle_beta   90.00
_cell.angle_gamma   90.00
#
_symmetry.space_group_name_H-M   'P 1'
#
loop_
_entity.id
_entity.type
_entity.pdbx_description
1 polymer ?
#
loop_
_entity_poly.entity_id
_entity_poly.type
_entity_poly.pdbx_seq_one_letter_code
_entity_poly.pdbx_strand_id
1 'polypeptide(L)'
;MGNMQTNIMEWLRKVTNGDTKNAIAVRSDLPTSTLNRQWNDEKFSADVVISVAHAYGASPIEGLSALGVITRDDIERLRSDDALKDATDDQLLQELARRLADQHDVIVDDPASAWNMPVGVRLEPAASHDKRKGQAKGVDEEYA
;
A
#
# COMPACT_ATOMS: atom_id res chain seq x y z
N MET A 1 -0.62 -17.57 13.34
CA MET A 1 0.82 -17.86 13.17
C MET A 1 1.59 -16.79 13.91
N GLY A 2 2.46 -17.17 14.85
CA GLY A 2 3.15 -16.22 15.74
C GLY A 2 4.02 -15.24 14.96
N ASN A 3 3.94 -13.96 15.32
CA ASN A 3 4.78 -12.90 14.79
C ASN A 3 6.25 -13.24 15.06
N MET A 4 6.98 -13.66 14.03
CA MET A 4 8.43 -13.76 14.10
C MET A 4 8.97 -12.32 14.07
N GLN A 5 9.14 -11.70 15.24
CA GLN A 5 9.99 -10.51 15.34
C GLN A 5 11.39 -10.93 14.88
N THR A 6 11.75 -10.54 13.66
CA THR A 6 13.10 -10.75 13.14
C THR A 6 14.04 -9.87 13.96
N ASN A 7 15.05 -10.46 14.61
CA ASN A 7 16.04 -9.66 15.31
C ASN A 7 16.98 -8.95 14.33
N ILE A 8 17.62 -7.86 14.75
CA ILE A 8 18.46 -7.04 13.86
C ILE A 8 19.60 -7.83 13.19
N MET A 9 20.15 -8.85 13.85
CA MET A 9 21.25 -9.64 13.31
C MET A 9 20.79 -10.57 12.18
N GLU A 10 19.61 -11.17 12.31
CA GLU A 10 18.97 -11.95 11.24
C GLU A 10 18.62 -11.07 10.05
N TRP A 11 18.04 -9.89 10.32
CA TRP A 11 17.72 -8.93 9.26
C TRP A 11 18.98 -8.49 8.50
N LEU A 12 20.04 -8.07 9.22
CA LEU A 12 21.31 -7.66 8.61
C LEU A 12 21.90 -8.76 7.73
N ARG A 13 21.99 -10.00 8.24
CA ARG A 13 22.53 -11.13 7.45
C ARG A 13 21.70 -11.42 6.20
N LYS A 14 20.37 -11.32 6.31
CA LYS A 14 19.45 -11.51 5.18
C LYS A 14 19.65 -10.44 4.11
N VAL A 15 19.62 -9.16 4.47
CA VAL A 15 19.67 -8.06 3.47
C VAL A 15 21.04 -7.90 2.85
N THR A 16 22.11 -8.25 3.58
CA THR A 16 23.50 -8.18 3.09
C THR A 16 23.91 -9.40 2.27
N ASN A 17 23.04 -10.41 2.14
CA ASN A 17 23.28 -11.63 1.38
C ASN A 17 24.63 -12.32 1.71
N GLY A 18 25.06 -12.26 2.97
CA GLY A 18 26.31 -12.87 3.42
C GLY A 18 27.58 -12.10 3.04
N ASP A 19 27.47 -10.86 2.58
CA ASP A 19 28.63 -10.00 2.33
C ASP A 19 29.52 -9.87 3.59
N THR A 20 30.82 -9.72 3.35
CA THR A 20 31.76 -9.49 4.45
C THR A 20 31.51 -8.13 5.11
N LYS A 21 31.84 -7.99 6.40
CA LYS A 21 31.67 -6.71 7.12
C LYS A 21 32.36 -5.54 6.39
N ASN A 22 33.53 -5.77 5.79
CA ASN A 22 34.20 -4.74 4.99
C ASN A 22 33.40 -4.37 3.73
N ALA A 23 32.88 -5.36 3.01
CA ALA A 23 32.05 -5.11 1.82
C ALA A 23 30.78 -4.31 2.19
N ILE A 24 30.12 -4.69 3.31
CA ILE A 24 28.96 -3.97 3.83
C ILE A 24 29.33 -2.53 4.20
N ALA A 25 30.45 -2.32 4.90
CA ALA A 25 30.91 -0.99 5.30
C ALA A 25 31.18 -0.10 4.08
N VAL A 26 31.93 -0.60 3.11
CA VAL A 26 32.24 0.14 1.87
C VAL A 26 30.98 0.46 1.08
N ARG A 27 30.10 -0.52 0.87
CA ARG A 27 28.87 -0.33 0.10
C ARG A 27 27.90 0.65 0.77
N SER A 28 27.89 0.67 2.10
CA SER A 28 27.01 1.52 2.91
C SER A 28 27.62 2.86 3.29
N ASP A 29 28.81 3.18 2.78
CA ASP A 29 29.58 4.40 3.14
C ASP A 29 29.78 4.57 4.66
N LEU A 30 30.05 3.47 5.35
CA LEU A 30 30.25 3.43 6.79
C LEU A 30 31.74 3.24 7.14
N PRO A 31 32.23 3.88 8.22
CA PRO A 31 33.54 3.55 8.75
C PRO A 31 33.61 2.07 9.14
N THR A 32 34.57 1.34 8.56
CA THR A 32 34.76 -0.10 8.81
C THR A 32 34.93 -0.42 10.30
N SER A 33 35.65 0.43 11.04
CA SER A 33 35.84 0.28 12.49
C SER A 33 34.53 0.41 13.27
N THR A 34 33.63 1.29 12.84
CA THR A 34 32.31 1.46 13.45
C THR A 34 31.43 0.25 13.20
N LEU A 35 31.31 -0.19 11.94
CA LEU A 35 30.48 -1.36 11.63
C LEU A 35 31.01 -2.62 12.32
N ASN A 36 32.33 -2.85 12.33
CA ASN A 36 32.93 -4.00 13.00
C ASN A 36 32.66 -4.00 14.50
N ARG A 37 32.80 -2.86 15.18
CA ARG A 37 32.51 -2.72 16.60
C ARG A 37 31.04 -3.04 16.90
N GLN A 38 30.11 -2.37 16.22
CA GLN A 38 28.68 -2.57 16.42
C GLN A 38 28.24 -4.01 16.13
N TRP A 39 28.83 -4.63 15.11
CA TRP A 39 28.55 -6.01 14.76
C TRP A 39 29.04 -7.01 15.81
N ASN A 40 30.23 -6.80 16.36
CA ASN A 40 30.76 -7.67 17.40
C ASN A 40 30.00 -7.51 18.73
N ASP A 41 29.55 -6.30 19.02
CA ASP A 41 28.77 -5.99 20.22
C ASP A 41 27.28 -6.34 20.05
N GLU A 42 26.86 -6.71 18.84
CA GLU A 42 25.46 -6.90 18.41
C GLU A 42 24.54 -5.71 18.76
N LYS A 43 25.13 -4.51 18.75
CA LYS A 43 24.48 -3.24 19.11
C LYS A 43 24.65 -2.24 17.99
N PHE A 44 23.58 -2.04 17.24
CA PHE A 44 23.59 -1.16 16.07
C PHE A 44 22.89 0.16 16.36
N SER A 45 23.39 1.24 15.76
CA SER A 45 22.67 2.51 15.72
C SER A 45 21.65 2.51 14.58
N ALA A 46 20.59 3.30 14.72
CA ALA A 46 19.60 3.52 13.66
C ALA A 46 20.26 3.97 12.35
N ASP A 47 21.24 4.89 12.43
CA ASP A 47 21.96 5.40 11.25
C ASP A 47 22.66 4.30 10.44
N VAL A 48 23.27 3.33 11.12
CA VAL A 48 23.94 2.20 10.45
C VAL A 48 22.91 1.32 9.75
N VAL A 49 21.78 1.04 10.41
CA VAL A 49 20.69 0.24 9.84
C VAL A 49 20.08 0.92 8.62
N ILE A 50 19.83 2.23 8.69
CA ILE A 50 19.29 3.03 7.58
C ILE A 50 20.28 3.04 6.40
N SER A 51 21.58 3.26 6.68
CA SER A 51 22.61 3.30 5.64
C SER A 51 22.72 1.96 4.91
N VAL A 52 22.73 0.84 5.66
CA VAL A 52 22.73 -0.51 5.08
C VAL A 52 21.46 -0.78 4.28
N ALA A 53 20.29 -0.39 4.81
CA ALA A 53 19.02 -0.57 4.11
C ALA A 53 19.05 0.09 2.73
N HIS A 54 19.45 1.36 2.66
CA HIS A 54 19.55 2.08 1.38
C HIS A 54 20.58 1.47 0.44
N ALA A 55 21.76 1.11 0.93
CA ALA A 55 22.85 0.54 0.13
C ALA A 55 22.52 -0.83 -0.51
N TYR A 56 21.61 -1.58 0.12
CA TYR A 56 21.15 -2.89 -0.35
C TYR A 56 19.73 -2.87 -0.93
N GLY A 57 19.07 -1.70 -1.01
CA GLY A 57 17.70 -1.58 -1.51
C GLY A 57 16.63 -2.25 -0.64
N ALA A 58 16.92 -2.43 0.65
CA ALA A 58 16.00 -2.98 1.63
C ALA A 58 15.17 -1.86 2.30
N SER A 59 14.07 -2.24 2.96
CA SER A 59 13.22 -1.31 3.70
C SER A 59 13.89 -0.83 4.99
N PRO A 60 14.14 0.49 5.17
CA PRO A 60 14.64 1.01 6.44
C PRO A 60 13.65 0.78 7.60
N ILE A 61 12.34 0.76 7.31
CA ILE A 61 11.30 0.52 8.31
C ILE A 61 11.42 -0.90 8.89
N GLU A 62 11.64 -1.90 8.03
CA GLU A 62 11.84 -3.28 8.49
C GLU A 62 13.10 -3.40 9.36
N GLY A 63 14.20 -2.76 8.94
CA GLY A 63 15.45 -2.75 9.71
C GLY A 63 15.30 -2.07 11.08
N LEU A 64 14.63 -0.92 11.13
CA LEU A 64 14.38 -0.20 12.37
C LEU A 64 13.38 -0.92 13.29
N SER A 65 12.45 -1.69 12.72
CA SER A 65 11.58 -2.57 13.49
C SER A 65 12.35 -3.75 14.08
N ALA A 66 13.26 -4.36 13.29
CA ALA A 66 14.15 -5.42 13.77
C ALA A 66 15.15 -4.92 14.84
N LEU A 67 15.51 -3.63 14.79
CA LEU A 67 16.30 -2.95 15.82
C LEU A 67 15.50 -2.63 17.10
N GLY A 68 14.16 -2.67 17.03
CA GLY A 68 13.26 -2.32 18.13
C GLY A 68 13.07 -0.82 18.34
N VAL A 69 13.51 0.02 17.39
CA VAL A 69 13.30 1.48 17.43
C VAL A 69 11.90 1.86 16.98
N ILE A 70 11.34 1.11 16.02
CA ILE A 70 9.97 1.30 15.52
C ILE A 70 9.14 0.08 15.90
N THR A 71 8.01 0.32 16.55
CA THR A 71 7.06 -0.74 16.90
C THR A 71 5.98 -0.89 15.84
N ARG A 72 5.26 -2.02 15.88
CA ARG A 72 4.07 -2.21 15.04
C ARG A 72 3.03 -1.11 15.27
N ASP A 73 2.83 -0.70 16.52
CA ASP A 73 1.88 0.36 16.88
C ASP A 73 2.27 1.68 16.22
N ASP A 74 3.57 1.99 16.09
CA ASP A 74 4.03 3.20 15.41
C ASP A 74 3.69 3.16 13.91
N ILE A 75 3.82 2.00 13.29
CA ILE A 75 3.45 1.78 11.87
C ILE A 75 1.92 1.88 11.71
N GLU A 76 1.14 1.26 12.60
CA GLU A 76 -0.33 1.26 12.52
C GLU A 76 -0.91 2.66 12.75
N ARG A 77 -0.33 3.44 13.68
CA ARG A 77 -0.71 4.83 13.92
C ARG A 77 -0.48 5.73 12.70
N LEU A 78 0.55 5.44 11.90
CA LEU A 78 0.82 6.14 10.64
C LEU A 78 -0.21 5.81 9.54
N ARG A 79 -0.84 4.64 9.59
CA ARG A 79 -1.70 4.12 8.51
C ARG A 79 -3.13 4.64 8.54
N SER A 80 -3.53 5.37 9.58
CA SER A 80 -4.94 5.33 9.98
C SER A 80 -5.86 6.42 9.43
N ASP A 81 -5.41 7.44 8.68
CA ASP A 81 -6.36 8.35 8.00
C ASP A 81 -5.85 8.94 6.68
N ASP A 82 -4.56 9.27 6.59
CA ASP A 82 -4.02 9.97 5.42
C ASP A 82 -3.83 9.04 4.21
N ALA A 83 -3.46 7.77 4.45
CA ALA A 83 -3.25 6.80 3.38
C ALA A 83 -4.52 6.51 2.55
N LEU A 84 -5.72 6.61 3.15
CA LEU A 84 -6.98 6.45 2.41
C LEU A 84 -7.33 7.72 1.62
N LYS A 85 -7.00 8.89 2.15
CA LYS A 85 -7.23 10.19 1.48
C LYS A 85 -6.26 10.42 0.32
N ASP A 86 -5.01 9.96 0.47
CA ASP A 86 -3.95 10.12 -0.52
C ASP A 86 -3.95 9.03 -1.59
N ALA A 87 -4.75 7.97 -1.41
CA ALA A 87 -4.93 6.92 -2.39
C ALA A 87 -5.65 7.45 -3.63
N THR A 88 -5.18 7.04 -4.81
CA THR A 88 -5.87 7.32 -6.07
C THR A 88 -7.16 6.50 -6.19
N ASP A 89 -8.11 6.98 -7.01
CA ASP A 89 -9.37 6.27 -7.28
C ASP A 89 -9.13 4.83 -7.73
N ASP A 90 -8.12 4.58 -8.58
CA ASP A 90 -7.76 3.24 -9.06
C ASP A 90 -7.27 2.33 -7.93
N GLN A 91 -6.43 2.86 -7.02
CA GLN A 91 -5.95 2.11 -5.85
C GLN A 91 -7.10 1.79 -4.89
N LEU A 92 -8.04 2.72 -4.70
CA LEU A 92 -9.24 2.52 -3.89
C LEU A 92 -10.15 1.45 -4.51
N LEU A 93 -10.43 1.53 -5.81
CA LEU A 93 -11.25 0.55 -6.53
C LEU A 93 -10.62 -0.84 -6.49
N GLN A 94 -9.29 -0.94 -6.68
CA GLN A 94 -8.57 -2.20 -6.61
C GLN A 94 -8.64 -2.83 -5.21
N GLU A 95 -8.44 -2.04 -4.16
CA GLU A 95 -8.50 -2.54 -2.78
C GLU A 95 -9.95 -2.94 -2.39
N LEU A 96 -10.95 -2.19 -2.83
CA LEU A 96 -12.36 -2.55 -2.63
C LEU A 96 -12.71 -3.84 -3.36
N ALA A 97 -12.31 -3.99 -4.63
CA ALA A 97 -12.54 -5.21 -5.40
C ALA A 97 -11.87 -6.43 -4.73
N ARG A 98 -10.64 -6.27 -4.23
CA ARG A 98 -9.92 -7.30 -3.49
C ARG A 98 -10.67 -7.70 -2.20
N ARG A 99 -11.13 -6.72 -1.41
CA ARG A 99 -11.89 -6.97 -0.18
C ARG A 99 -13.21 -7.69 -0.44
N LEU A 100 -13.92 -7.30 -1.50
CA LEU A 100 -15.15 -7.97 -1.90
C LEU A 100 -14.84 -9.42 -2.29
N ALA A 101 -13.82 -9.67 -3.11
CA ALA A 101 -13.42 -11.03 -3.48
C ALA A 101 -13.06 -11.88 -2.25
N ASP A 102 -12.28 -11.35 -1.31
CA ASP A 102 -11.92 -12.04 -0.06
C ASP A 102 -13.15 -12.32 0.83
N GLN A 103 -14.15 -11.44 0.84
CA GLN A 103 -15.41 -11.63 1.58
C GLN A 103 -16.35 -12.63 0.89
N HIS A 104 -16.25 -12.76 -0.43
CA HIS A 104 -17.10 -13.61 -1.27
C HIS A 104 -16.54 -15.03 -1.50
N ASP A 105 -15.59 -15.49 -0.69
CA ASP A 105 -15.26 -16.93 -0.58
C ASP A 105 -16.39 -17.77 0.06
N VAL A 106 -17.54 -17.13 0.36
CA VAL A 106 -18.84 -17.80 0.45
C VAL A 106 -19.35 -18.06 -0.97
N ILE A 107 -19.24 -19.31 -1.42
CA ILE A 107 -19.75 -19.82 -2.70
C ILE A 107 -21.14 -19.23 -2.98
N VAL A 108 -21.23 -18.38 -4.00
CA VAL A 108 -22.51 -17.96 -4.58
C VAL A 108 -22.77 -18.87 -5.78
N ASP A 109 -23.60 -19.90 -5.59
CA ASP A 109 -23.97 -20.89 -6.62
C ASP A 109 -24.83 -20.32 -7.77
N ASP A 110 -25.11 -19.02 -7.79
CA ASP A 110 -25.93 -18.36 -8.81
C ASP A 110 -25.37 -17.00 -9.25
N PRO A 111 -24.91 -16.84 -10.51
CA PRO A 111 -24.35 -15.60 -11.03
C PRO A 111 -25.38 -14.46 -11.12
N ALA A 112 -26.69 -14.74 -11.12
CA ALA A 112 -27.73 -13.71 -11.12
C ALA A 112 -27.92 -13.07 -9.72
N SER A 113 -27.53 -13.77 -8.65
CA SER A 113 -27.65 -13.29 -7.28
C SER A 113 -26.55 -12.30 -6.86
N ALA A 114 -25.46 -12.20 -7.64
CA ALA A 114 -24.35 -11.27 -7.38
C ALA A 114 -24.74 -9.78 -7.49
N TRP A 115 -25.86 -9.47 -8.16
CA TRP A 115 -26.34 -8.09 -8.36
C TRP A 115 -27.40 -7.64 -7.36
N ASN A 116 -27.74 -8.45 -6.34
CA ASN A 116 -28.76 -8.10 -5.34
C ASN A 116 -28.19 -7.54 -4.02
N MET A 117 -26.99 -6.95 -4.04
CA MET A 117 -26.53 -6.09 -2.94
C MET A 117 -27.23 -4.73 -3.04
N PRO A 118 -27.77 -4.15 -1.94
CA PRO A 118 -28.28 -2.80 -1.97
C PRO A 118 -27.11 -1.79 -2.04
N VAL A 119 -26.60 -1.51 -3.24
CA VAL A 119 -25.74 -0.34 -3.46
C VAL A 119 -26.65 0.85 -3.70
N GLY A 120 -27.11 1.46 -2.60
CA GLY A 120 -27.88 2.70 -2.58
C GLY A 120 -27.04 3.93 -2.91
N VAL A 121 -26.34 3.95 -4.05
CA VAL A 121 -25.81 5.18 -4.62
C VAL A 121 -26.67 5.53 -5.83
N ARG A 122 -27.73 6.30 -5.58
CA ARG A 122 -28.43 6.99 -6.65
C ARG A 122 -27.52 8.13 -7.11
N LEU A 123 -26.77 7.90 -8.19
CA LEU A 123 -26.21 9.00 -8.97
C LEU A 123 -27.38 9.68 -9.67
N GLU A 124 -27.90 10.75 -9.07
CA GLU A 124 -28.79 11.66 -9.79
C GLU A 124 -28.00 12.22 -10.98
N PRO A 125 -28.49 12.08 -12.23
CA PRO A 125 -27.80 12.63 -13.38
C PRO A 125 -27.76 14.15 -13.22
N ALA A 126 -26.55 14.72 -13.26
CA ALA A 126 -26.35 16.16 -13.30
C ALA A 126 -27.22 16.75 -14.42
N ALA A 127 -28.17 17.61 -14.03
CA ALA A 127 -29.09 18.26 -14.94
C ALA A 127 -28.30 18.92 -16.08
N SER A 128 -28.37 18.32 -17.27
CA SER A 128 -27.73 18.87 -18.46
C SER A 128 -28.63 19.97 -19.02
N HIS A 129 -28.03 21.16 -19.02
CA HIS A 129 -28.46 22.40 -19.66
C HIS A 129 -29.47 22.26 -20.81
N ASP A 130 -30.57 22.99 -20.67
CA ASP A 130 -31.40 23.49 -21.77
C ASP A 130 -30.52 24.00 -22.92
N LYS A 131 -30.65 23.39 -24.10
CA LYS A 131 -30.83 24.06 -25.40
C LYS A 131 -31.50 23.12 -26.39
N ARG A 132 -32.71 23.48 -26.83
CA ARG A 132 -33.06 23.51 -28.28
C ARG A 132 -34.46 24.11 -28.50
N LYS A 133 -34.45 25.41 -28.86
CA LYS A 133 -35.47 26.05 -29.68
C LYS A 133 -35.60 25.33 -31.03
N GLY A 134 -36.83 25.14 -31.51
CA GLY A 134 -37.07 24.65 -32.87
C GLY A 134 -38.50 24.16 -33.10
N GLN A 135 -39.51 25.00 -32.87
CA GLN A 135 -40.89 24.73 -33.27
C GLN A 135 -41.10 25.28 -34.69
N ALA A 136 -41.09 24.41 -35.71
CA ALA A 136 -41.67 24.69 -37.03
C ALA A 136 -41.80 23.42 -37.90
N LYS A 137 -43.05 22.98 -38.10
CA LYS A 137 -43.69 22.34 -39.28
C LYS A 137 -44.92 21.58 -38.74
N GLY A 138 -46.14 22.00 -39.02
CA GLY A 138 -46.72 22.07 -40.37
C GLY A 138 -47.42 20.73 -40.61
N VAL A 139 -48.62 20.58 -40.04
CA VAL A 139 -49.53 19.46 -40.31
C VAL A 139 -50.55 19.97 -41.31
N ASP A 140 -50.34 19.61 -42.58
CA ASP A 140 -51.37 19.58 -43.59
C ASP A 140 -51.86 18.13 -43.74
N GLU A 141 -53.14 18.00 -44.08
CA GLU A 141 -53.86 16.81 -44.61
C GLU A 141 -54.46 15.79 -43.64
N GLU A 142 -55.76 16.00 -43.33
CA GLU A 142 -56.85 15.01 -43.35
C GLU A 142 -58.17 15.80 -43.10
N TYR A 143 -59.18 15.90 -43.96
CA TYR A 143 -60.05 14.89 -44.59
C TYR A 143 -60.90 15.57 -45.68
N ALA A 144 -61.20 14.80 -46.74
CA ALA A 144 -62.42 14.77 -47.58
C ALA A 144 -63.03 16.08 -48.12
#